data_AF-A0A969S4H0-F1
#
_entry.id   AF-A0A969S4H0-F1
#
_cell.length_a   1.000
_cell.length_b   1.000
_cell.length_c   1.000
_cell.angle_alpha   90.00
_cell.angle_beta   90.00
_cell.angle_gamma   90.00
#
_symmetry.space_group_name_H-M   'P 1'
#
loop_
_entity.id
_entity.type
_entity.pdbx_description
1 polymer ?
#
loop_
_entity_poly.entity_id
_entity_poly.type
_entity_poly.pdbx_seq_one_letter_code
_entity_poly.pdbx_strand_id
1 'polypeptide(L)'
;MANFIASMTVQEMESGVRGLEDLRGQAIGVVAETTAASFLRSQPVTIQAYASFDAAVAALAQGEVQGIVRDYPEVQYFVARHPEFEAVGDRLTHEDYGIALAANNGALRETLDYALVVLQERGVLRSLDAKWFGSTPVEEAK
;
A
#
# COMPACT_ATOMS: atom_id res chain seq x y z
N MET A 1 9.65 9.91 -8.65
CA MET A 1 9.18 8.51 -8.53
C MET A 1 8.05 8.50 -7.53
N ALA A 2 6.95 7.79 -7.83
CA ALA A 2 5.82 7.65 -6.91
C ALA A 2 6.14 6.49 -5.96
N ASN A 3 6.23 6.79 -4.67
CA ASN A 3 6.74 5.88 -3.65
C ASN A 3 5.56 5.23 -2.94
N PHE A 4 5.44 3.92 -3.03
CA PHE A 4 4.27 3.19 -2.55
C PHE A 4 4.72 1.99 -1.73
N ILE A 5 4.10 1.79 -0.58
CA ILE A 5 4.66 1.00 0.52
C ILE A 5 3.56 0.17 1.18
N ALA A 6 3.73 -1.11 1.43
CA ALA A 6 2.74 -1.82 2.25
C ALA A 6 2.46 -1.08 3.58
N SER A 7 1.21 -0.64 3.77
CA SER A 7 0.70 -0.04 5.00
C SER A 7 -0.50 -0.83 5.50
N MET A 8 -0.83 -0.65 6.77
CA MET A 8 -1.88 -1.43 7.41
C MET A 8 -3.14 -0.60 7.55
N THR A 9 -4.30 -1.22 7.34
CA THR A 9 -5.61 -0.61 7.63
C THR A 9 -6.26 -1.35 8.80
N VAL A 10 -6.85 -0.59 9.73
CA VAL A 10 -7.63 -1.09 10.87
C VAL A 10 -8.96 -0.35 10.94
N GLN A 11 -9.95 -0.92 11.63
CA GLN A 11 -11.22 -0.24 11.87
C GLN A 11 -11.06 0.77 13.03
N GLU A 12 -11.52 2.00 12.82
CA GLU A 12 -11.28 3.16 13.71
C GLU A 12 -11.85 2.96 15.14
N MET A 13 -12.95 2.21 15.26
CA MET A 13 -13.70 2.15 16.52
C MET A 13 -13.05 1.33 17.65
N GLU A 14 -12.01 0.54 17.38
CA GLU A 14 -11.42 -0.36 18.40
C GLU A 14 -9.90 -0.43 18.43
N SER A 15 -9.17 0.20 17.50
CA SER A 15 -7.88 -0.38 17.13
C SER A 15 -6.80 -0.28 18.22
N GLY A 16 -6.48 0.89 18.78
CA GLY A 16 -5.30 1.04 19.67
C GLY A 16 -3.97 0.56 19.06
N VAL A 17 -4.02 0.09 17.80
CA VAL A 17 -2.98 -0.58 17.03
C VAL A 17 -2.22 0.49 16.29
N ARG A 18 -0.93 0.57 16.57
CA ARG A 18 -0.01 1.54 15.99
C ARG A 18 0.96 0.89 15.02
N GLY A 19 0.89 -0.42 14.85
CA GLY A 19 1.74 -1.12 13.90
C GLY A 19 1.60 -2.64 14.01
N LEU A 20 2.37 -3.34 13.17
CA LEU A 20 2.33 -4.80 13.05
C LEU A 20 2.58 -5.51 14.39
N GLU A 21 3.38 -4.90 15.26
CA GLU A 21 3.74 -5.43 16.58
C GLU A 21 2.54 -5.57 17.52
N ASP A 22 1.57 -4.68 17.43
CA ASP A 22 0.36 -4.69 18.27
C ASP A 22 -0.63 -5.79 17.82
N LEU A 23 -0.42 -6.37 16.64
CA LEU A 23 -1.22 -7.46 16.08
C LEU A 23 -0.60 -8.84 16.29
N ARG A 24 0.46 -8.97 17.10
CA ARG A 24 1.02 -10.29 17.42
C ARG A 24 -0.02 -11.17 18.11
N GLY A 25 -0.28 -12.33 17.51
CA GLY A 25 -1.28 -13.29 17.99
C GLY A 25 -2.71 -12.98 17.54
N GLN A 26 -2.93 -11.88 16.81
CA GLN A 26 -4.20 -11.59 16.11
C GLN A 26 -4.12 -12.03 14.65
N ALA A 27 -5.29 -12.24 14.02
CA ALA A 27 -5.37 -12.56 12.61
C ALA A 27 -5.26 -11.29 11.75
N ILE A 28 -4.41 -11.33 10.73
CA ILE A 28 -4.19 -10.23 9.78
C ILE A 28 -4.69 -10.69 8.40
N GLY A 29 -5.57 -9.90 7.80
CA GLY A 29 -6.06 -10.15 6.45
C GLY A 29 -5.03 -9.75 5.39
N VAL A 30 -4.88 -10.59 4.36
CA VAL A 30 -4.05 -10.27 3.20
C VAL A 30 -4.62 -10.91 1.93
N VAL A 31 -4.46 -10.26 0.79
CA VAL A 31 -4.84 -10.87 -0.49
C VAL A 31 -3.80 -11.92 -0.88
N ALA A 32 -4.25 -13.12 -1.23
CA ALA A 32 -3.39 -14.23 -1.62
C ALA A 32 -2.49 -13.87 -2.83
N GLU A 33 -1.32 -14.52 -2.89
CA GLU A 33 -0.38 -14.40 -4.04
C GLU A 33 0.15 -12.98 -4.32
N THR A 34 0.17 -12.12 -3.30
CA THR A 34 0.72 -10.76 -3.38
C THR A 34 2.11 -10.64 -2.75
N THR A 35 2.80 -9.53 -3.01
CA THR A 35 4.04 -9.15 -2.33
C THR A 35 3.81 -9.01 -0.83
N ALA A 36 2.71 -8.36 -0.41
CA ALA A 36 2.28 -8.25 0.97
C ALA A 36 2.09 -9.62 1.64
N ALA A 37 1.43 -10.57 0.98
CA ALA A 37 1.27 -11.93 1.51
C ALA A 37 2.62 -12.65 1.67
N SER A 38 3.53 -12.44 0.72
CA SER A 38 4.87 -13.02 0.77
C SER A 38 5.71 -12.42 1.90
N PHE A 39 5.62 -11.11 2.10
CA PHE A 39 6.25 -10.41 3.23
C PHE A 39 5.73 -10.93 4.56
N LEU A 40 4.41 -10.96 4.78
CA LEU A 40 3.84 -11.36 6.06
C LEU A 40 4.10 -12.83 6.42
N ARG A 41 4.28 -13.73 5.44
CA ARG A 41 4.71 -15.11 5.69
C ARG A 41 6.09 -15.22 6.35
N SER A 42 6.92 -14.19 6.20
CA SER A 42 8.23 -14.12 6.86
C SER A 42 8.19 -13.44 8.23
N GLN A 43 7.02 -12.95 8.66
CA GLN A 43 6.82 -12.26 9.92
C GLN A 43 6.18 -13.18 10.97
N PRO A 44 6.41 -12.94 12.28
CA PRO A 44 5.84 -13.74 13.37
C PRO A 44 4.37 -13.35 13.65
N VAL A 45 3.51 -13.40 12.63
CA VAL A 45 2.09 -13.02 12.69
C VAL A 45 1.20 -14.10 12.11
N THR A 46 -0.07 -14.12 12.49
CA THR A 46 -1.06 -15.03 11.91
C THR A 46 -1.73 -14.33 10.73
N ILE A 47 -1.66 -14.92 9.54
CA ILE A 47 -2.30 -14.38 8.34
C ILE A 47 -3.54 -15.19 7.95
N GLN A 48 -4.56 -14.49 7.50
CA GLN A 48 -5.71 -15.06 6.80
C GLN A 48 -5.71 -14.54 5.37
N ALA A 49 -5.60 -15.46 4.41
CA ALA A 49 -5.53 -15.12 2.99
C ALA A 49 -6.94 -15.03 2.38
N TYR A 50 -7.18 -13.97 1.62
CA TYR A 50 -8.44 -13.70 0.93
C TYR A 50 -8.23 -13.65 -0.58
N ALA A 51 -9.30 -13.92 -1.33
CA ALA A 51 -9.28 -13.88 -2.80
C ALA A 51 -9.29 -12.46 -3.38
N SER A 52 -9.76 -11.47 -2.62
CA SER A 52 -9.83 -10.07 -3.04
C SER A 52 -9.67 -9.12 -1.85
N PHE A 53 -9.35 -7.86 -2.13
CA PHE A 53 -9.25 -6.82 -1.11
C PHE A 53 -10.60 -6.57 -0.45
N ASP A 54 -11.69 -6.51 -1.22
CA ASP A 54 -13.05 -6.36 -0.68
C ASP A 54 -13.43 -7.47 0.31
N ALA A 55 -13.01 -8.71 0.05
CA ALA A 55 -13.25 -9.83 0.97
C ALA A 55 -12.44 -9.66 2.27
N ALA A 56 -11.20 -9.18 2.19
CA ALA A 56 -10.41 -8.86 3.37
C ALA A 56 -11.04 -7.71 4.18
N VAL A 57 -11.51 -6.65 3.50
CA VAL A 57 -12.21 -5.51 4.11
C VAL A 57 -13.49 -5.97 4.82
N ALA A 58 -14.28 -6.83 4.18
CA ALA A 58 -15.48 -7.38 4.79
C ALA A 58 -15.17 -8.20 6.05
N ALA A 59 -14.06 -8.94 6.06
CA ALA A 59 -13.62 -9.68 7.24
C ALA A 59 -13.11 -8.76 8.36
N LEU A 60 -12.41 -7.68 8.02
CA LEU A 60 -12.00 -6.65 8.98
C LEU A 60 -13.22 -5.99 9.62
N ALA A 61 -14.23 -5.62 8.82
CA ALA A 61 -15.47 -5.03 9.30
C ALA A 61 -16.31 -5.98 10.19
N GLN A 62 -16.12 -7.29 10.03
CA GLN A 62 -16.75 -8.33 10.86
C GLN A 62 -15.91 -8.69 12.11
N GLY A 63 -14.71 -8.11 12.26
CA GLY A 63 -13.79 -8.41 13.34
C GLY A 63 -13.11 -9.78 13.25
N GLU A 64 -13.20 -10.46 12.10
CA GLU A 64 -12.53 -11.75 11.86
C GLU A 64 -11.00 -11.58 11.76
N VAL A 65 -10.56 -10.41 11.29
CA VAL A 65 -9.17 -9.97 11.27
C VAL A 65 -9.08 -8.58 11.88
N GLN A 66 -7.93 -8.26 12.46
CA GLN A 66 -7.73 -7.04 13.25
C GLN A 66 -6.94 -5.99 12.46
N GLY A 67 -6.45 -6.35 11.29
CA GLY A 67 -5.87 -5.44 10.32
C GLY A 67 -5.73 -6.09 8.96
N ILE A 68 -5.55 -5.26 7.93
CA ILE A 68 -5.25 -5.71 6.57
C ILE A 68 -3.97 -5.03 6.11
N VAL A 69 -3.07 -5.77 5.45
CA VAL A 69 -1.85 -5.19 4.85
C VAL A 69 -1.97 -5.14 3.33
N ARG A 70 -1.82 -3.94 2.77
CA ARG A 70 -1.87 -3.65 1.33
C ARG A 70 -0.95 -2.49 0.97
N ASP A 71 -0.73 -2.31 -0.32
CA ASP A 71 0.11 -1.23 -0.83
C ASP A 71 -0.42 0.14 -0.39
N TYR A 72 0.49 1.05 -0.02
CA TYR A 72 0.21 2.42 0.46
C TYR A 72 -0.81 3.16 -0.39
N PRO A 73 -0.69 3.23 -1.74
CA PRO A 73 -1.62 4.01 -2.55
C PRO A 73 -3.03 3.49 -2.40
N GLU A 74 -3.18 2.16 -2.37
CA GLU A 74 -4.48 1.52 -2.28
C GLU A 74 -5.09 1.76 -0.91
N VAL A 75 -4.29 1.64 0.16
CA VAL A 75 -4.71 1.95 1.53
C VAL A 75 -5.12 3.42 1.65
N GLN A 76 -4.28 4.36 1.21
CA GLN A 76 -4.57 5.80 1.26
C GLN A 76 -5.82 6.14 0.45
N TYR A 77 -5.95 5.58 -0.75
CA TYR A 77 -7.12 5.76 -1.61
C TYR A 77 -8.40 5.22 -0.94
N PHE A 78 -8.31 4.08 -0.27
CA PHE A 78 -9.41 3.41 0.42
C PHE A 78 -9.85 4.20 1.65
N VAL A 79 -8.96 4.52 2.59
CA VAL A 79 -9.32 5.24 3.84
C VAL A 79 -9.80 6.67 3.56
N ALA A 80 -9.33 7.32 2.47
CA ALA A 80 -9.87 8.60 2.03
C ALA A 80 -11.35 8.56 1.60
N ARG A 81 -11.90 7.37 1.33
CA ARG A 81 -13.29 7.14 0.90
C ARG A 81 -14.14 6.41 1.94
N HIS A 82 -13.48 5.79 2.92
CA HIS A 82 -14.10 4.96 3.94
C HIS A 82 -13.60 5.43 5.32
N PRO A 83 -14.16 6.53 5.86
CA PRO A 83 -13.68 7.17 7.08
C PRO A 83 -13.79 6.27 8.32
N GLU A 84 -14.58 5.19 8.26
CA GLU A 84 -14.69 4.16 9.30
C GLU A 84 -13.43 3.28 9.45
N PHE A 85 -12.48 3.40 8.50
CA PHE A 85 -11.19 2.74 8.55
C PHE A 85 -10.05 3.76 8.60
N GLU A 86 -8.97 3.37 9.28
CA GLU A 86 -7.77 4.18 9.43
C GLU A 86 -6.55 3.42 8.91
N ALA A 87 -5.63 4.15 8.26
CA ALA A 87 -4.31 3.64 7.94
C ALA A 87 -3.38 3.83 9.15
N VAL A 88 -2.80 2.75 9.65
CA VAL A 88 -1.98 2.76 10.87
C VAL A 88 -0.59 2.18 10.63
N GLY A 89 0.33 2.67 11.47
CA GLY A 89 1.70 2.20 11.53
C GLY A 89 2.60 2.64 10.39
N ASP A 90 3.87 2.26 10.55
CA ASP A 90 4.90 2.63 9.61
C ASP A 90 4.85 1.78 8.34
N ARG A 91 5.48 2.38 7.35
CA ARG A 91 5.80 1.82 6.05
C ARG A 91 6.57 0.48 6.22
N LEU A 92 5.94 -0.66 5.89
CA LEU A 92 6.49 -2.00 6.20
C LEU A 92 7.58 -2.47 5.22
N THR A 93 7.44 -2.11 3.95
CA THR A 93 8.38 -2.46 2.88
C THR A 93 8.64 -1.25 1.98
N HIS A 94 9.74 -1.25 1.24
CA HIS A 94 9.98 -0.23 0.22
C HIS A 94 9.95 -0.88 -1.16
N GLU A 95 8.98 -0.50 -1.99
CA GLU A 95 8.78 -1.05 -3.33
C GLU A 95 8.60 0.09 -4.35
N ASP A 96 9.39 0.05 -5.42
CA ASP A 96 9.28 0.99 -6.54
C ASP A 96 8.37 0.43 -7.63
N TYR A 97 7.43 1.25 -8.11
CA TYR A 97 6.58 0.89 -9.25
C TYR A 97 7.28 1.24 -10.56
N GLY A 98 7.33 0.26 -11.46
CA GLY A 98 7.95 0.40 -12.78
C GLY A 98 7.00 0.02 -13.92
N ILE A 99 7.32 0.53 -15.10
CA ILE A 99 6.68 0.09 -16.35
C ILE A 99 7.50 -1.08 -16.91
N ALA A 100 6.91 -2.27 -16.93
CA ALA A 100 7.58 -3.45 -17.46
C ALA A 100 7.61 -3.44 -19.00
N LEU A 101 8.78 -3.71 -19.58
CA LEU A 101 9.01 -3.78 -21.02
C LEU A 101 9.70 -5.09 -21.38
N ALA A 102 9.55 -5.52 -22.64
CA ALA A 102 10.34 -6.63 -23.17
C ALA A 102 11.84 -6.28 -23.12
N ALA A 103 12.68 -7.21 -22.67
CA ALA A 103 14.09 -6.96 -22.38
C ALA A 103 14.90 -6.47 -23.60
N ASN A 104 14.46 -6.79 -24.82
CA ASN A 104 15.12 -6.40 -26.06
C ASN A 104 14.69 -5.02 -26.61
N ASN A 105 13.82 -4.28 -25.91
CA ASN A 105 13.30 -3.00 -26.39
C ASN A 105 13.95 -1.78 -25.70
N GLY A 106 15.26 -1.63 -25.88
CA GLY A 106 16.04 -0.55 -25.26
C GLY A 106 15.58 0.85 -25.70
N ALA A 107 15.22 1.03 -26.98
CA ALA A 107 14.80 2.34 -27.51
C ALA A 107 13.50 2.85 -26.85
N LEU A 108 12.52 1.96 -26.63
CA LEU A 108 11.30 2.33 -25.92
C LEU A 108 11.58 2.62 -24.44
N ARG A 109 12.46 1.85 -23.82
CA ARG A 109 12.90 2.09 -22.44
C ARG A 109 13.46 3.51 -22.27
N GLU A 110 14.44 3.88 -23.09
CA GLU A 110 15.07 5.21 -23.04
C GLU A 110 14.06 6.34 -23.27
N THR A 111 13.13 6.14 -24.21
CA THR A 111 12.07 7.11 -24.50
C THR A 111 11.13 7.30 -23.30
N LEU A 112 10.74 6.20 -22.65
CA LEU A 112 9.87 6.23 -21.48
C LEU A 112 10.58 6.84 -20.27
N ASP A 113 11.83 6.46 -20.00
CA ASP A 113 12.62 6.99 -18.91
C ASP A 113 12.77 8.51 -19.05
N TYR A 114 13.11 9.00 -20.25
CA TYR A 114 13.21 10.43 -20.52
C TYR A 114 11.86 11.14 -20.32
N ALA A 115 10.76 10.57 -20.81
CA ALA A 115 9.43 11.14 -20.63
C ALA A 115 9.05 11.23 -19.15
N LEU A 116 9.36 10.21 -18.34
CA LEU A 116 9.09 10.20 -16.90
C LEU A 116 9.86 11.29 -16.17
N VAL A 117 11.13 11.52 -16.51
CA VAL A 117 11.94 12.63 -15.96
C VAL A 117 11.29 13.98 -16.29
N VAL A 118 10.93 14.21 -17.55
CA VAL A 118 10.28 15.46 -17.98
C VAL A 118 8.95 15.68 -17.26
N LEU A 119 8.13 14.63 -17.07
CA LEU A 119 6.86 14.72 -16.35
C LEU A 119 7.07 15.02 -14.85
N GLN A 120 8.13 14.48 -14.25
CA GLN A 120 8.50 14.76 -12.87
C GLN A 120 8.94 16.22 -12.71
N GLU A 121 9.84 16.72 -13.55
CA GLU A 121 10.33 18.10 -13.53
C GLU A 121 9.20 19.12 -13.73
N ARG A 122 8.23 18.79 -14.59
CA ARG A 122 7.04 19.62 -14.83
C ARG A 122 6.01 19.56 -13.71
N GLY A 123 6.22 18.75 -12.67
CA GLY A 123 5.29 18.59 -11.56
C GLY A 123 3.99 17.86 -11.92
N VAL A 124 3.94 17.20 -13.08
CA VAL A 124 2.75 16.44 -13.52
C VAL A 124 2.50 15.27 -12.59
N LEU A 125 3.56 14.54 -12.21
CA LEU A 125 3.44 13.43 -11.26
C LEU A 125 2.91 13.89 -9.89
N ARG A 126 3.38 15.04 -9.39
CA ARG A 126 2.89 15.66 -8.15
C ARG A 126 1.41 16.04 -8.25
N SER A 127 1.00 16.55 -9.41
CA SER A 127 -0.41 16.92 -9.65
C SER A 127 -1.32 15.70 -9.70
N LEU A 128 -0.83 14.57 -10.25
CA LEU A 128 -1.55 13.30 -10.22
C LEU A 128 -1.66 12.75 -8.80
N ASP A 129 -0.57 12.79 -8.03
CA ASP A 129 -0.55 12.37 -6.63
C ASP A 129 -1.60 13.12 -5.81
N ALA A 130 -1.57 14.46 -5.85
CA ALA A 130 -2.55 15.31 -5.17
C ALA A 130 -4.00 15.05 -5.62
N LYS A 131 -4.21 14.77 -6.92
CA LYS A 131 -5.54 14.48 -7.47
C LYS A 131 -6.13 13.17 -6.95
N TRP A 132 -5.30 12.13 -6.80
CA TRP A 132 -5.79 10.78 -6.52
C TRP A 132 -5.73 10.41 -5.03
N PHE A 133 -4.76 10.93 -4.29
CA PHE A 133 -4.51 10.57 -2.89
C PHE A 133 -4.67 11.75 -1.92
N GLY A 134 -4.89 12.97 -2.43
CA GLY A 134 -4.87 14.17 -1.60
C GLY A 134 -3.44 14.61 -1.26
N SER A 135 -3.31 15.78 -0.64
CA SER A 135 -2.02 16.38 -0.29
C SER A 135 -1.39 15.63 0.90
N THR A 136 -0.81 14.45 0.69
CA THR A 136 0.01 13.81 1.71
C THR A 136 1.34 14.56 1.82
N PRO A 137 1.79 15.00 3.01
CA PRO A 137 3.16 15.46 3.18
C PRO A 137 4.08 14.29 2.84
N VAL A 138 4.86 14.41 1.76
CA VAL A 138 5.95 13.49 1.50
C VAL A 138 7.02 13.84 2.52
N GLU A 139 7.09 13.08 3.61
CA GLU A 139 8.25 13.13 4.49
C GLU A 139 9.41 12.52 3.71
N GLU A 140 10.24 13.40 3.12
CA GLU A 140 11.49 13.01 2.49
C GLU A 140 12.38 12.39 3.56
N ALA A 141 12.51 11.07 3.52
CA ALA A 141 13.49 10.35 4.32
C ALA A 141 14.89 10.93 4.00
N LYS A 142 15.50 11.57 5.00
CA LYS A 142 16.89 12.00 4.98
C LYS A 142 17.85 10.83 5.06
#